data_AF-A0A7S0QRM5-F1
#
_entry.id   AF-A0A7S0QRM5-F1
#
_cell.length_a   1.000
_cell.length_b   1.000
_cell.length_c   1.000
_cell.angle_alpha   90.00
_cell.angle_beta   90.00
_cell.angle_gamma   90.00
#
_symmetry.space_group_name_H-M   'P 1'
#
loop_
_entity.id
_entity.type
_entity.pdbx_description
1 polymer ?
#
loop_
_entity_poly.entity_id
_entity_poly.type
_entity_poly.pdbx_seq_one_letter_code
_entity_poly.pdbx_strand_id
1 'polypeptide(L)'
;VRNSDFHELVLEPLPGSGAAALRVARCYGFRNIQNIIRQLKGPRGCAYSFVEVMACPAGCVNGGGQIRPDEASGEAPKARLARVRGKYSEGQRALWLPEDNPEVQ
;
A
#
# COMPACT_ATOMS: atom_id res chain seq x y z
N VAL A 1 11.49 13.58 5.36
CA VAL A 1 11.88 12.28 5.94
C VAL A 1 11.07 11.19 5.26
N ARG A 2 11.71 10.36 4.43
CA ARG A 2 11.07 9.18 3.82
C ARG A 2 10.81 8.16 4.94
N ASN A 3 9.58 7.67 5.06
CA ASN A 3 9.21 6.60 5.99
C ASN A 3 8.87 5.33 5.21
N SER A 4 8.75 4.19 5.89
CA SER A 4 8.39 2.89 5.28
C SER A 4 6.95 2.83 4.73
N ASP A 5 6.18 3.90 4.90
CA ASP A 5 4.79 4.02 4.47
C ASP A 5 4.64 4.88 3.21
N PHE A 6 5.76 5.34 2.64
CA PHE A 6 5.80 6.05 1.38
C PHE A 6 6.83 5.41 0.45
N HIS A 7 6.37 4.87 -0.68
CA HIS A 7 7.23 4.26 -1.69
C HIS A 7 6.91 4.83 -3.07
N GLU A 8 7.93 5.06 -3.87
CA GLU A 8 7.82 5.54 -5.24
C GLU A 8 8.43 4.49 -6.15
N LEU A 9 7.74 4.18 -7.26
CA LEU A 9 8.20 3.25 -8.27
C LEU A 9 8.02 3.88 -9.66
N VAL A 10 8.92 3.52 -10.58
CA VAL A 10 8.76 3.82 -12.00
C VAL A 10 8.60 2.49 -12.71
N LEU A 11 7.48 2.33 -13.41
CA LEU A 11 7.21 1.17 -14.25
C LEU A 11 7.66 1.51 -15.66
N GLU A 12 8.75 0.88 -16.07
CA GLU A 12 9.27 1.01 -17.42
C GLU A 12 8.41 0.20 -18.40
N PRO A 13 8.16 0.72 -19.60
CA PRO A 13 7.39 0.02 -20.62
C PRO A 13 8.15 -1.22 -21.09
N LEU A 14 7.41 -2.26 -21.51
CA LEU A 14 8.03 -3.41 -22.16
C LEU A 14 8.73 -2.97 -23.47
N PRO A 15 9.88 -3.57 -23.80
CA PRO A 15 10.57 -3.27 -25.05
C PRO A 15 9.64 -3.43 -26.26
N GLY A 16 9.61 -2.43 -27.13
CA GLY A 16 8.78 -2.44 -28.35
C GLY A 16 7.30 -2.06 -28.17
N SER A 17 6.84 -1.79 -26.95
CA SER A 17 5.44 -1.38 -26.71
C SER A 17 5.11 0.05 -27.15
N GLY A 18 6.11 0.93 -27.25
CA GLY A 18 5.93 2.36 -27.51
C GLY A 18 5.23 3.14 -26.38
N ALA A 19 4.92 2.49 -25.25
CA ALA A 19 4.26 3.10 -24.11
C ALA A 19 5.22 4.01 -23.31
N ALA A 20 4.67 5.01 -22.61
CA ALA A 20 5.45 5.86 -21.70
C ALA A 20 5.63 5.18 -20.33
N ALA A 21 6.74 5.47 -19.66
CA ALA A 21 6.97 5.01 -18.29
C ALA A 21 5.93 5.60 -17.33
N LEU A 22 5.44 4.77 -16.40
CA LEU A 22 4.46 5.19 -15.39
C LEU A 22 5.16 5.46 -14.07
N ARG A 23 4.95 6.66 -13.52
CA ARG A 23 5.39 6.99 -12.16
C ARG A 23 4.28 6.66 -11.19
N VAL A 24 4.51 5.74 -10.26
CA VAL A 24 3.49 5.32 -9.29
C VAL A 24 3.99 5.48 -7.86
N ALA A 25 3.07 5.69 -6.92
CA ALA A 25 3.41 5.81 -5.51
C ALA A 25 2.45 5.04 -4.60
N ARG A 26 3.00 4.49 -3.52
CA ARG A 26 2.24 3.98 -2.38
C ARG A 26 2.30 5.01 -1.25
N CYS A 27 1.15 5.48 -0.80
CA CYS A 27 1.01 6.57 0.16
C CYS A 27 0.12 6.16 1.35
N TYR A 28 0.74 5.62 2.39
CA TYR A 28 0.03 5.13 3.57
C TYR A 28 0.21 6.09 4.75
N GLY A 29 -0.84 6.27 5.54
CA GLY A 29 -0.85 7.15 6.70
C GLY A 29 -1.23 8.59 6.34
N PHE A 30 -2.08 9.21 7.16
CA PHE A 30 -2.62 10.55 6.93
C PHE A 30 -1.56 11.63 6.69
N ARG A 31 -0.39 11.55 7.37
CA ARG A 31 0.74 12.45 7.14
C ARG A 31 1.24 12.42 5.69
N ASN A 32 1.35 11.23 5.10
CA ASN A 32 1.80 11.07 3.72
C ASN A 32 0.70 11.53 2.75
N ILE A 33 -0.57 11.24 3.06
CA ILE A 33 -1.73 11.71 2.27
C ILE A 33 -1.72 13.22 2.17
N GLN A 34 -1.55 13.93 3.29
CA GLN A 34 -1.45 15.38 3.31
C GLN A 34 -0.33 15.90 2.39
N ASN A 35 0.81 15.22 2.32
CA ASN A 35 1.90 15.60 1.43
C ASN A 35 1.52 15.44 -0.05
N ILE A 36 0.89 14.33 -0.44
CA ILE A 36 0.42 14.11 -1.81
C ILE A 36 -0.66 15.13 -2.19
N ILE A 37 -1.63 15.38 -1.31
CA ILE A 37 -2.70 16.37 -1.55
C ILE A 37 -2.12 17.78 -1.73
N ARG A 38 -1.07 18.14 -0.97
CA ARG A 38 -0.37 19.42 -1.15
C ARG A 38 0.36 19.50 -2.49
N GLN A 39 0.95 18.40 -2.99
CA GLN A 39 1.57 18.36 -4.32
C GLN A 39 0.52 18.52 -5.42
N LEU A 40 -0.58 17.76 -5.33
CA LEU A 40 -1.71 17.81 -6.28
C LEU A 40 -2.32 19.21 -6.40
N LYS A 41 -2.52 19.90 -5.27
CA LYS A 41 -3.08 21.26 -5.23
C LYS A 41 -2.04 22.35 -5.54
N GLY A 42 -0.75 22.00 -5.59
CA GLY A 42 0.32 22.95 -5.82
C GLY A 42 0.46 23.33 -7.29
N PRO A 43 1.11 24.47 -7.60
CA PRO A 43 1.25 24.96 -8.98
C PRO A 43 2.10 24.06 -9.88
N ARG A 44 2.88 23.14 -9.30
CA ARG A 44 3.70 22.16 -10.02
C ARG A 44 2.95 20.87 -10.36
N GLY A 45 1.76 20.67 -9.80
CA GLY A 45 1.02 19.41 -9.90
C GLY A 45 1.73 18.22 -9.24
N CYS A 46 1.15 17.03 -9.45
CA CYS A 46 1.69 15.76 -8.97
C CYS A 46 2.32 14.99 -10.14
N ALA A 47 3.53 14.47 -9.96
CA ALA A 47 4.26 13.75 -11.00
C ALA A 47 3.90 12.26 -11.10
N TYR A 48 3.00 11.76 -10.25
CA TYR A 48 2.58 10.36 -10.26
C TYR A 48 1.34 10.18 -11.15
N SER A 49 1.41 9.18 -12.04
CA SER A 49 0.30 8.71 -12.87
C SER A 49 -0.73 7.94 -12.04
N PHE A 50 -0.29 7.25 -10.99
CA PHE A 50 -1.14 6.48 -10.08
C PHE A 50 -0.62 6.57 -8.65
N VAL A 51 -1.53 6.72 -7.68
CA VAL A 51 -1.19 6.74 -6.25
C VAL A 51 -2.15 5.82 -5.50
N GLU A 52 -1.61 4.78 -4.86
CA GLU A 52 -2.34 3.96 -3.91
C GLU A 52 -2.35 4.64 -2.54
N VAL A 53 -3.53 4.82 -1.95
CA VAL A 53 -3.70 5.56 -0.69
C VAL A 53 -4.35 4.69 0.39
N MET A 54 -3.74 4.66 1.58
CA MET A 54 -4.34 4.05 2.78
C MET A 54 -4.28 5.03 3.95
N ALA A 55 -5.36 5.15 4.73
CA ALA A 55 -5.43 6.09 5.85
C ALA A 55 -4.48 5.71 7.00
N CYS A 56 -4.32 4.42 7.27
CA CYS A 56 -3.51 3.91 8.38
C CYS A 56 -2.04 3.67 7.93
N PRO A 57 -1.05 3.99 8.78
CA PRO A 57 0.33 3.51 8.60
C PRO A 57 0.34 1.98 8.52
N ALA A 58 1.21 1.39 7.70
CA ALA A 58 1.25 -0.05 7.40
C ALA A 58 -0.02 -0.65 6.74
N GLY A 59 -1.00 0.18 6.34
CA GLY A 59 -2.22 -0.26 5.66
C GLY A 59 -3.24 -0.90 6.61
N CYS A 60 -4.19 -1.65 6.04
CA CYS A 60 -5.34 -2.20 6.78
C CYS A 60 -4.97 -3.14 7.93
N VAL A 61 -3.82 -3.82 7.85
CA VAL A 61 -3.35 -4.72 8.93
C VAL A 61 -3.10 -3.99 10.26
N ASN A 62 -2.92 -2.66 10.21
CA ASN A 62 -2.76 -1.76 11.34
C ASN A 62 -3.99 -0.84 11.53
N GLY A 63 -5.14 -1.22 10.99
CA GLY A 63 -6.37 -0.43 11.07
C GLY A 63 -6.88 -0.29 12.51
N GLY A 64 -7.56 0.81 12.81
CA GLY A 64 -8.16 1.04 14.13
C GLY A 64 -9.25 0.04 14.52
N GLY A 65 -9.82 -0.68 13.54
CA GLY A 65 -10.80 -1.74 13.74
C GLY A 65 -10.19 -3.13 14.00
N GLN A 66 -8.87 -3.26 14.03
CA GLN A 66 -8.23 -4.54 14.33
C GLN A 66 -8.48 -4.94 15.79
N ILE A 67 -8.69 -6.24 16.03
CA ILE A 67 -8.80 -6.81 17.40
C ILE A 67 -7.62 -6.33 18.24
N ARG A 68 -7.79 -5.93 19.50
CA ARG A 68 -6.65 -5.54 20.33
C ARG A 68 -5.90 -6.78 20.82
N PRO A 69 -4.57 -6.74 21.00
CA PRO A 69 -3.89 -7.82 21.69
C PRO A 69 -4.43 -7.93 23.12
N ASP A 70 -4.45 -9.15 23.65
CA ASP A 70 -4.74 -9.39 25.06
C ASP A 70 -3.68 -8.66 25.90
N GLU A 71 -4.10 -7.88 26.90
CA GLU A 71 -3.19 -7.14 27.78
C GLU A 71 -2.21 -8.10 28.48
N ALA A 72 -2.65 -9.32 28.80
CA ALA A 72 -1.82 -10.35 29.41
C ALA A 72 -0.74 -10.91 28.45
N SER A 73 -0.93 -10.77 27.13
CA SER A 73 0.01 -11.32 26.14
C SER A 73 1.33 -10.54 26.05
N GLY A 74 1.35 -9.28 26.47
CA GLY A 74 2.51 -8.39 26.31
C GLY A 74 2.98 -8.24 24.85
N GLU A 75 2.14 -8.57 23.86
CA GLU A 75 2.53 -8.59 22.45
C GLU A 75 2.90 -7.19 21.97
N ALA A 76 4.16 -7.00 21.56
CA ALA A 76 4.62 -5.74 21.01
C ALA A 76 3.85 -5.39 19.71
N PRO A 77 3.48 -4.12 19.47
CA PRO A 77 2.72 -3.71 18.28
C PRO A 77 3.35 -4.19 16.95
N LYS A 78 4.68 -4.15 16.85
CA LYS A 78 5.41 -4.62 15.66
C LYS A 78 5.28 -6.13 15.45
N ALA A 79 5.30 -6.92 16.52
CA ALA A 79 5.11 -8.37 16.45
C ALA A 79 3.69 -8.71 16.00
N ARG A 80 2.70 -8.00 16.53
CA ARG A 80 1.30 -8.12 16.11
C ARG A 80 1.12 -7.83 14.63
N LEU A 81 1.71 -6.73 14.14
CA LEU A 81 1.65 -6.38 12.72
C LEU A 81 2.25 -7.46 11.82
N ALA A 82 3.40 -8.02 12.20
CA ALA A 82 4.03 -9.10 11.46
C ALA A 82 3.12 -10.35 11.43
N ARG A 83 2.53 -10.72 12.57
CA ARG A 83 1.61 -11.85 12.68
C ARG A 83 0.35 -11.69 11.84
N VAL A 84 -0.31 -10.54 11.92
CA VAL A 84 -1.51 -10.27 11.11
C VAL A 84 -1.16 -10.32 9.62
N ARG A 85 -0.04 -9.70 9.21
CA ARG A 85 0.42 -9.78 7.82
C ARG A 85 0.67 -11.22 7.38
N GLY A 86 1.31 -12.04 8.22
CA GLY A 86 1.56 -13.46 7.96
C GLY A 86 0.29 -14.20 7.56
N LYS A 87 -0.80 -14.03 8.31
CA LYS A 87 -2.10 -14.65 8.02
C LYS A 87 -2.67 -14.31 6.63
N TYR A 88 -2.49 -13.07 6.18
CA TYR A 88 -2.93 -12.66 4.84
C TYR A 88 -2.04 -13.22 3.73
N SER A 89 -0.77 -13.52 4.04
CA SER A 89 0.17 -14.13 3.09
C SER A 89 0.07 -15.67 3.06
N GLU A 90 -0.29 -16.31 4.17
CA GLU A 90 -0.42 -17.76 4.30
C GLU A 90 -1.53 -18.35 3.41
N GLY A 91 -2.58 -17.57 3.13
CA GLY A 91 -3.72 -17.97 2.31
C GLY A 91 -3.66 -17.48 0.86
N GLN A 92 -2.52 -16.94 0.43
CA GLN A 92 -2.33 -16.46 -0.94
C GLN A 92 -2.26 -17.68 -1.87
N ARG A 93 -3.44 -18.21 -2.24
CA ARG A 93 -3.64 -19.19 -3.32
C ARG A 93 -2.88 -18.70 -4.56
N ALA A 94 -2.49 -19.64 -5.44
CA ALA A 94 -1.85 -19.34 -6.72
C ALA A 94 -2.45 -18.06 -7.30
N LEU A 95 -1.63 -17.02 -7.40
CA LEU A 95 -2.06 -15.67 -7.74
C LEU A 95 -2.64 -15.72 -9.15
N TRP A 96 -3.95 -15.95 -9.26
CA TRP A 96 -4.68 -15.53 -10.43
C TRP A 96 -4.47 -14.02 -10.56
N LEU A 97 -4.30 -13.56 -11.79
CA LEU A 97 -4.64 -12.18 -12.04
C LEU A 97 -6.10 -11.99 -11.60
N PRO A 98 -6.48 -10.84 -11.02
CA PRO A 98 -7.85 -10.63 -10.56
C PRO A 98 -8.91 -11.00 -11.61
N GLU A 99 -8.61 -10.78 -12.89
CA GLU A 99 -9.42 -11.15 -14.06
C GLU A 99 -9.53 -12.66 -14.32
N ASP A 100 -8.58 -13.47 -13.85
CA ASP A 100 -8.55 -14.92 -14.08
C ASP A 100 -9.24 -15.72 -12.96
N ASN A 101 -9.84 -15.06 -11.97
CA ASN A 101 -10.47 -15.75 -10.84
C ASN A 101 -11.81 -16.40 -11.27
N PRO A 102 -11.89 -17.74 -11.41
CA PRO A 102 -13.09 -18.42 -11.88
C PRO A 102 -14.26 -18.37 -10.88
N GLU A 103 -14.02 -18.02 -9.62
CA GLU A 103 -15.06 -17.90 -8.61
C GLU A 103 -15.82 -16.55 -8.71
N VAL A 104 -15.33 -15.61 -9.53
CA VAL A 104 -15.86 -14.22 -9.63
C VAL A 104 -16.33 -13.86 -11.06
N GLN A 105 -16.07 -14.70 -12.06
CA GLN A 105 -16.63 -14.57 -13.42
C GLN A 105 -18.10 -14.96 -13.46
#